data_AF-A0A381Z7E9-F1
#
_entry.id   AF-A0A381Z7E9-F1
#
_cell.length_a   1.000
_cell.length_b   1.000
_cell.length_c   1.000
_cell.angle_alpha   90.00
_cell.angle_beta   90.00
_cell.angle_gamma   90.00
#
_symmetry.space_group_name_H-M   'P 1'
#
loop_
_entity.id
_entity.type
_entity.pdbx_description
1 polymer ?
#
loop_
_entity_poly.entity_id
_entity_poly.type
_entity_poly.pdbx_seq_one_letter_code
_entity_poly.pdbx_strand_id
1 'polypeptide(L)' 'MEGRFELGEFELQSGQVLHDAFITYETHGDLNADRSN' A
#
# COMPACT_ATOMS: atom_id res chain seq x y z
N MET A 1 3.34 7.56 11.00
CA MET A 1 3.52 8.41 9.80
C MET A 1 2.57 7.88 8.75
N GLU A 2 1.61 8.70 8.29
CA GLU A 2 0.67 8.27 7.25
C GLU A 2 1.39 8.26 5.89
N GLY A 3 1.38 7.11 5.22
CA GLY A 3 1.99 6.90 3.91
C GLY A 3 0.93 6.53 2.87
N ARG A 4 1.25 6.78 1.60
CA ARG A 4 0.42 6.43 0.44
C ARG A 4 1.24 5.63 -0.55
N PHE A 5 0.69 4.51 -1.01
CA PHE A 5 1.29 3.66 -2.04
C PHE A 5 0.35 3.60 -3.24
N GLU A 6 0.85 4.02 -4.41
CA GLU A 6 0.09 3.97 -5.66
C GLU A 6 0.14 2.56 -6.24
N LEU A 7 -1.04 2.04 -6.61
CA LEU A 7 -1.21 0.79 -7.33
C LEU A 7 -1.41 1.03 -8.84
N GLY A 8 -1.85 2.23 -9.22
CA GLY A 8 -2.16 2.56 -10.62
C GLY A 8 -3.39 1.79 -11.09
N GLU A 9 -3.28 1.10 -12.22
CA GLU A 9 -4.34 0.25 -12.76
C GLU A 9 -4.40 -1.07 -11.99
N PHE A 10 -5.46 -1.30 -11.21
CA PHE A 10 -5.59 -2.48 -10.35
C PHE A 10 -6.79 -3.35 -10.73
N GLU A 11 -6.53 -4.58 -11.15
CA GLU A 11 -7.57 -5.55 -11.50
C GLU A 11 -8.09 -6.31 -10.26
N LEU A 12 -9.39 -6.22 -10.01
CA LEU A 12 -10.10 -6.94 -8.97
C LEU A 12 -10.36 -8.39 -9.40
N GLN A 13 -10.58 -9.29 -8.42
CA GLN A 13 -10.97 -10.68 -8.70
C GLN A 13 -12.28 -10.81 -9.49
N SER A 14 -13.12 -9.78 -9.50
CA SER A 14 -14.32 -9.73 -10.33
C SER A 14 -14.04 -9.43 -11.81
N GLY A 15 -12.79 -9.13 -12.19
CA GLY A 15 -12.38 -8.65 -13.51
C GLY A 15 -12.59 -7.15 -13.73
N GLN A 16 -13.04 -6.41 -12.71
CA GLN A 16 -13.15 -4.95 -12.77
C GLN A 16 -11.77 -4.32 -12.59
N VAL A 17 -11.46 -3.27 -13.37
CA VAL A 17 -10.25 -2.46 -13.20
C VAL A 17 -10.56 -1.17 -12.43
N LEU A 18 -9.75 -0.88 -11.42
CA LEU A 18 -9.73 0.40 -10.70
C LEU A 18 -8.60 1.26 -11.28
N HIS A 19 -8.97 2.44 -11.79
CA HIS A 19 -8.03 3.45 -12.29
C HIS A 19 -7.44 4.25 -11.14
N ASP A 20 -6.15 4.59 -11.21
CA ASP A 20 -5.42 5.38 -10.21
C ASP A 20 -5.60 4.90 -8.76
N ALA A 21 -5.64 3.58 -8.58
CA ALA A 21 -5.83 2.96 -7.27
C ALA A 21 -4.64 3.25 -6.35
N PHE A 22 -4.92 3.41 -5.05
CA PHE A 22 -3.92 3.61 -4.02
C PHE A 22 -4.36 2.98 -2.69
N ILE A 23 -3.38 2.70 -1.83
CA ILE A 23 -3.61 2.33 -0.44
C ILE A 23 -2.94 3.33 0.48
N THR A 24 -3.63 3.67 1.56
CA THR A 24 -3.07 4.43 2.68
C THR A 24 -2.67 3.47 3.77
N TYR A 25 -1.55 3.75 4.44
CA TYR A 25 -1.10 2.97 5.57
C TYR A 25 -0.52 3.89 6.63
N GLU A 26 -0.60 3.46 7.88
CA GLU A 26 0.06 4.14 8.98
C GLU A 26 1.08 3.21 9.62
N THR A 27 2.32 3.67 9.69
CA THR A 27 3.37 2.93 10.39
C THR A 27 3.33 3.25 11.89
N HIS A 28 3.32 2.19 12.68
CA HIS A 28 3.41 2.26 14.14
C HIS A 28 4.75 1.65 14.57
N GLY A 29 5.62 2.48 15.18
CA GLY A 29 6.99 2.11 15.53
C GLY A 29 8.00 2.33 14.40
N ASP A 30 9.28 2.20 14.73
CA ASP A 30 10.38 2.31 13.79
C ASP A 30 10.78 0.91 13.29
N LEU A 31 10.98 0.79 11.97
CA LEU A 31 11.62 -0.40 11.41
C LEU A 31 13.06 -0.44 11.96
N ASN A 32 13.39 -1.48 12.75
CA ASN A 32 14.77 -1.65 13.18
C ASN A 32 15.68 -1.78 11.94
N ALA A 33 16.94 -1.33 12.05
CA ALA A 33 17.88 -1.34 10.93
C ALA A 33 18.09 -2.74 10.34
N ASP A 34 17.80 -3.78 11.12
CA ASP A 34 17.93 -5.19 10.77
C ASP A 34 16.70 -5.76 10.02
N ARG A 35 15.63 -4.98 9.78
CA ARG A 35 14.38 -5.41 9.11
C ARG A 35 13.79 -6.72 9.66
N SER A 36 13.94 -6.95 10.96
CA SER A 36 13.59 -8.23 11.61
C SER A 36 12.35 -8.16 12.49
N ASN A 37 11.66 -7.02 12.49
CA ASN A 37 10.39 -6.85 13.18
C ASN A 37 9.25 -7.52 12.41
#